data_AF-A0A932ZB85-F1
#
_entry.id   AF-A0A932ZB85-F1
#
_cell.length_a   1.000
_cell.length_b   1.000
_cell.length_c   1.000
_cell.angle_alpha   90.00
_cell.angle_beta   90.00
_cell.angle_gamma   90.00
#
_symmetry.space_group_name_H-M   'P 1'
#
loop_
_entity.id
_entity.type
_entity.pdbx_description
1 polymer ?
#
loop_
_entity_poly.entity_id
_entity_poly.type
_entity_poly.pdbx_seq_one_letter_code
_entity_poly.pdbx_strand_id
1 'polypeptide(L)'
;MVRVGGLQFTCEPVQKIGKRIGNMMLKGKPIEAQKKYKVASWAPVAEGASGEPIWDVVVKYLRDQKVIRPPKLNRPRLIGVEGNPGIA
;
A
#
# COMPACT_ATOMS: atom_id res chain seq x y z
N MET A 1 -3.23 -8.21 -5.27
CA MET A 1 -3.32 -6.74 -5.03
C MET A 1 -2.01 -6.27 -4.41
N VAL A 2 -1.42 -5.19 -4.92
CA VAL A 2 -0.19 -4.60 -4.37
C VAL A 2 -0.51 -3.90 -3.05
N ARG A 3 0.35 -4.07 -2.03
CA ARG A 3 0.21 -3.34 -0.75
C ARG A 3 0.85 -1.96 -0.89
N VAL A 4 0.17 -0.93 -0.44
CA VAL A 4 0.67 0.46 -0.45
C VAL A 4 0.79 0.95 0.99
N GLY A 5 2.00 1.33 1.40
CA GLY A 5 2.24 1.92 2.71
C GLY A 5 1.68 3.34 2.80
N GLY A 6 1.03 3.68 3.93
CA GLY A 6 0.58 5.04 4.23
C GLY A 6 -0.69 5.53 3.54
N LEU A 7 -1.16 4.84 2.48
CA LEU A 7 -2.42 5.14 1.79
C LEU A 7 -3.59 4.37 2.41
N GLN A 8 -4.59 5.07 2.92
CA GLN A 8 -5.86 4.48 3.33
C GLN A 8 -6.84 4.50 2.17
N PHE A 9 -7.64 3.45 2.01
CA PHE A 9 -8.69 3.41 1.00
C PHE A 9 -9.77 2.39 1.39
N THR A 10 -10.94 2.53 0.77
CA THR A 10 -12.01 1.55 0.79
C THR A 10 -11.94 0.70 -0.46
N CYS A 11 -12.09 -0.61 -0.32
CA CYS A 11 -12.16 -1.57 -1.41
C CYS A 11 -13.47 -2.35 -1.31
N GLU A 12 -14.25 -2.32 -2.38
CA GLU A 12 -15.50 -3.06 -2.54
C GLU A 12 -15.34 -4.02 -3.74
N PRO A 13 -14.86 -5.25 -3.51
CA PRO A 13 -14.45 -6.15 -4.61
C PRO A 13 -15.60 -6.53 -5.55
N VAL A 14 -16.82 -6.59 -5.03
CA VAL A 14 -18.05 -6.95 -5.77
C VAL A 14 -18.52 -5.88 -6.74
N GLN A 15 -18.01 -4.65 -6.62
CA GLN A 15 -18.34 -3.56 -7.55
C GLN A 15 -17.79 -3.81 -8.95
N LYS A 16 -18.42 -3.12 -9.92
CA LYS A 16 -17.94 -3.06 -11.30
C LYS A 16 -16.52 -2.51 -11.37
N ILE A 17 -15.79 -2.90 -12.42
CA ILE A 17 -14.46 -2.38 -12.73
C ILE A 17 -14.53 -0.84 -12.78
N GLY A 18 -13.52 -0.19 -12.21
CA GLY A 18 -13.48 1.27 -12.08
C GLY A 18 -14.23 1.86 -10.87
N LYS A 19 -15.00 1.05 -10.14
CA LYS A 19 -15.75 1.50 -8.93
C LYS A 19 -15.38 0.78 -7.63
N ARG A 20 -14.37 -0.10 -7.67
CA ARG A 20 -13.97 -0.90 -6.50
C ARG A 20 -13.19 -0.13 -5.45
N ILE A 21 -12.47 0.92 -5.84
CA ILE A 21 -11.57 1.66 -4.95
C ILE A 21 -12.12 3.08 -4.74
N GLY A 22 -12.29 3.47 -3.48
CA GLY A 22 -12.82 4.78 -3.11
C GLY A 22 -12.28 5.27 -1.77
N ASN A 23 -12.68 6.49 -1.38
CA ASN A 23 -12.27 7.13 -0.13
C ASN A 23 -10.75 7.06 0.13
N MET A 24 -9.96 7.43 -0.89
CA MET A 24 -8.51 7.39 -0.84
C MET A 24 -7.97 8.55 -0.01
N MET A 25 -7.21 8.24 1.03
CA MET A 25 -6.61 9.21 1.94
C MET A 25 -5.11 8.94 2.12
N LEU A 26 -4.34 10.01 2.19
CA LEU A 26 -2.92 9.98 2.52
C LEU A 26 -2.68 10.85 3.75
N LYS A 27 -2.18 10.24 4.83
CA LYS A 27 -1.97 10.93 6.13
C LYS A 27 -3.25 11.64 6.62
N GLY A 28 -4.41 10.99 6.44
CA GLY A 28 -5.71 11.52 6.87
C GLY A 28 -6.30 12.63 5.97
N LYS A 29 -5.66 12.96 4.84
CA LYS A 29 -6.17 13.93 3.87
C LYS A 29 -6.64 13.23 2.60
N PRO A 30 -7.76 13.62 1.98
CA PRO A 30 -8.17 13.11 0.68
C PRO A 30 -7.06 13.24 -0.37
N ILE A 31 -6.94 12.25 -1.25
CA ILE A 31 -6.09 12.37 -2.44
C ILE A 31 -6.70 13.39 -3.41
N GLU A 32 -5.85 14.24 -3.96
CA GLU A 32 -6.18 15.22 -4.97
C GLU A 32 -5.74 14.69 -6.35
N ALA A 33 -6.66 14.62 -7.31
CA ALA A 33 -6.41 13.97 -8.59
C ALA A 33 -5.30 14.63 -9.42
N GLN A 34 -5.13 15.95 -9.31
CA GLN A 34 -4.16 16.72 -10.09
C GLN A 34 -2.81 16.88 -9.36
N LYS A 35 -2.67 16.31 -8.16
CA LYS A 35 -1.47 16.49 -7.34
C LYS A 35 -0.45 15.40 -7.59
N LYS A 36 0.83 15.81 -7.65
CA LYS A 36 1.96 14.88 -7.72
C LYS A 36 2.31 14.39 -6.32
N TYR A 37 2.34 13.07 -6.16
CA TYR A 37 2.77 12.40 -4.93
C TYR A 37 4.08 11.68 -5.18
N LYS A 38 5.02 11.78 -4.23
CA LYS A 38 6.24 10.97 -4.26
C LYS A 38 5.88 9.55 -3.84
N VAL A 39 6.14 8.59 -4.72
CA VAL A 39 5.88 7.16 -4.49
C VAL A 39 7.21 6.41 -4.60
N ALA A 40 7.42 5.44 -3.71
CA ALA A 40 8.51 4.48 -3.79
C ALA A 40 7.93 3.08 -3.99
N SER A 41 8.54 2.29 -4.87
CA SER A 41 8.16 0.93 -5.22
C SER A 41 9.42 0.08 -5.40
N TRP A 42 9.30 -1.22 -5.20
CA TRP A 42 10.33 -2.21 -5.51
C TRP A 42 9.72 -3.30 -6.40
N ALA A 43 10.56 -4.05 -7.11
CA ALA A 43 10.13 -4.99 -8.16
C ALA A 43 9.14 -4.37 -9.16
N PRO A 44 9.45 -3.19 -9.76
CA PRO A 44 8.58 -2.64 -10.78
C PRO A 44 8.51 -3.60 -11.98
N VAL A 45 7.33 -3.68 -12.60
CA VAL A 45 7.13 -4.43 -13.85
C VAL A 45 7.84 -3.74 -15.02
N ALA A 46 8.22 -2.47 -14.87
CA ALA A 46 8.97 -1.72 -15.87
C ALA A 46 10.39 -2.27 -16.02
N GLU A 47 10.80 -2.53 -17.26
CA GLU A 47 12.18 -2.88 -17.60
C GLU A 47 13.15 -1.73 -17.27
N GLY A 48 14.39 -2.07 -16.93
CA GLY A 48 15.46 -1.09 -16.72
C GLY A 48 15.36 -0.28 -15.42
N ALA A 49 14.55 -0.72 -14.45
CA ALA A 49 14.52 -0.07 -13.14
C ALA A 49 15.88 -0.19 -12.44
N SER A 50 16.45 0.97 -12.09
CA SER A 50 17.71 1.09 -11.38
C SER A 50 17.49 1.63 -9.97
N GLY A 51 18.39 1.30 -9.07
CA GLY A 51 18.33 1.73 -7.68
C GLY A 51 19.00 0.73 -6.74
N GLU A 52 19.14 1.12 -5.48
CA GLU A 52 19.60 0.23 -4.43
C GLU A 52 18.61 -0.94 -4.27
N PRO A 53 19.09 -2.19 -4.27
CA PRO A 53 18.21 -3.33 -4.07
C PRO A 53 17.45 -3.26 -2.75
N ILE A 54 16.19 -3.70 -2.76
CA ILE A 54 15.31 -3.56 -1.58
C ILE A 54 15.88 -4.27 -0.34
N TRP A 55 16.59 -5.39 -0.51
CA TRP A 55 17.21 -6.09 0.61
C TRP A 55 18.31 -5.27 1.28
N ASP A 56 19.12 -4.53 0.51
CA ASP A 56 20.18 -3.67 1.08
C ASP A 56 19.56 -2.51 1.87
N VAL A 57 18.50 -1.89 1.33
CA VAL A 57 17.73 -0.84 2.02
C VAL A 57 17.15 -1.35 3.33
N VAL A 58 16.53 -2.54 3.32
CA VAL A 58 15.93 -3.15 4.51
C VAL A 58 16.99 -3.54 5.53
N VAL A 59 18.10 -4.16 5.10
CA VAL A 59 19.21 -4.55 5.98
C VAL A 59 19.80 -3.34 6.68
N LYS A 60 20.04 -2.24 5.96
CA LYS A 60 20.50 -0.99 6.53
C LYS A 60 19.53 -0.46 7.59
N TYR A 61 18.24 -0.38 7.25
CA TYR A 61 17.20 0.06 8.20
C TYR A 61 17.16 -0.81 9.47
N LEU A 62 17.21 -2.15 9.32
CA LEU A 62 17.16 -3.07 10.47
C LEU A 62 18.39 -2.92 11.37
N ARG A 63 19.58 -2.74 10.81
CA ARG A 63 20.82 -2.47 11.57
C ARG A 63 20.73 -1.17 12.37
N ASP A 64 20.16 -0.13 11.76
CA ASP A 64 19.99 1.18 12.40
C ASP A 64 18.97 1.12 13.55
N GLN A 65 17.82 0.45 13.34
CA GLN A 65 16.76 0.40 14.36
C GLN A 65 17.03 -0.59 15.49
N LYS A 66 17.75 -1.70 15.22
CA LYS A 66 18.07 -2.83 16.12
C LYS A 66 16.86 -3.61 16.65
N VAL A 67 15.81 -2.93 17.10
CA VAL A 67 14.55 -3.51 17.61
C VAL A 67 13.38 -2.91 16.84
N ILE A 68 12.59 -3.77 16.19
CA ILE A 68 11.42 -3.35 15.42
C ILE A 68 10.16 -3.56 16.26
N ARG A 69 9.43 -2.48 16.54
CA ARG A 69 8.10 -2.58 17.13
C ARG A 69 7.09 -3.10 16.10
N PRO A 70 6.07 -3.87 16.50
CA PRO A 70 5.01 -4.30 15.58
C PRO A 70 4.40 -3.10 14.85
N PRO A 71 4.42 -3.07 13.51
CA PRO A 71 3.87 -1.95 12.76
C PRO A 71 2.34 -1.97 12.83
N LYS A 72 1.73 -0.78 12.84
CA LYS A 72 0.30 -0.65 12.60
C LYS A 72 0.01 -1.04 11.14
N LEU A 73 -0.75 -2.12 10.95
CA LEU A 73 -1.08 -2.60 9.61
C LEU A 73 -1.97 -1.58 8.88
N ASN A 74 -1.53 -1.18 7.68
CA ASN A 74 -2.31 -0.33 6.79
C ASN A 74 -3.22 -1.22 5.94
N ARG A 75 -4.37 -1.61 6.50
CA ARG A 75 -5.37 -2.45 5.82
C ARG A 75 -6.44 -1.56 5.16
N PRO A 76 -6.89 -1.89 3.93
CA PRO A 76 -8.04 -1.21 3.37
C PRO A 76 -9.30 -1.53 4.17
N ARG A 77 -10.27 -0.61 4.18
CA ARG A 77 -11.62 -0.93 4.60
C ARG A 77 -12.27 -1.78 3.51
N LEU A 78 -12.70 -2.99 3.85
CA LEU A 78 -13.40 -3.87 2.92
C LEU A 78 -14.91 -3.74 3.09
N ILE A 79 -15.65 -3.81 1.98
CA ILE A 79 -17.12 -3.80 1.94
C ILE A 79 -17.60 -4.98 1.11
N GLY A 80 -18.65 -5.66 1.54
CA GLY A 80 -19.30 -6.73 0.77
C GLY A 80 -18.43 -7.99 0.66
N VAL A 81 -17.69 -8.30 1.71
CA VAL A 81 -16.79 -9.46 1.79
C VAL A 81 -17.11 -10.38 2.97
N GLU A 82 -18.24 -10.14 3.63
CA GLU A 82 -18.73 -10.94 4.74
C GLU A 82 -18.84 -12.41 4.32
N GLY A 83 -18.29 -13.31 5.14
CA GLY A 83 -18.30 -14.75 4.86
C GLY A 83 -17.30 -15.22 3.79
N ASN A 84 -16.42 -14.35 3.28
CA ASN A 84 -15.36 -14.78 2.36
C ASN A 84 -14.23 -15.51 3.12
N PRO A 85 -14.01 -16.82 2.90
CA PRO A 85 -13.00 -17.60 3.64
C PRO A 85 -11.56 -17.19 3.32
N GLY A 86 -11.34 -16.43 2.24
CA GLY A 86 -10.04 -15.86 1.89
C GLY A 86 -9.73 -14.52 2.56
N ILE A 87 -10.67 -13.98 3.35
CA ILE A 87 -10.49 -12.74 4.11
C ILE A 87 -10.53 -13.09 5.60
N ALA A 88 -9.34 -13.16 6.20
CA ALA A 88 -9.14 -13.41 7.62
C ALA A 88 -9.22 -12.13 8.46
#